data_AF-A0A536YES6-F1
#
_entry.id   AF-A0A536YES6-F1
#
_cell.length_a   1.000
_cell.length_b   1.000
_cell.length_c   1.000
_cell.angle_alpha   90.00
_cell.angle_beta   90.00
_cell.angle_gamma   90.00
#
_symmetry.space_group_name_H-M   'P 1'
#
loop_
_entity.id
_entity.type
_entity.pdbx_description
1 polymer ?
#
loop_
_entity_poly.entity_id
_entity_poly.type
_entity_poly.pdbx_seq_one_letter_code
_entity_poly.pdbx_strand_id
1 'polypeptide(L)'
;MRIPCLWAVLSLAAAVAHAQDATPQPPAFRLGDTATPLEYALELAIDPRAAEFSGEARIAMRINRYASVLWLNATGLTIESVRIEQENRTLPVSVVPTRR
;
A
#
# COMPACT_ATOMS: atom_id res chain seq x y z
N MET A 1 34.87 36.72 -47.01
CA MET A 1 34.97 36.82 -45.53
C MET A 1 33.57 36.66 -44.98
N ARG A 2 33.09 35.47 -44.57
CA ARG A 2 33.40 34.69 -43.35
C ARG A 2 33.17 35.52 -42.07
N ILE A 3 32.05 35.27 -41.37
CA ILE A 3 31.95 34.73 -39.99
C ILE A 3 30.45 34.56 -39.63
N PRO A 4 29.96 33.32 -39.45
CA PRO A 4 28.66 32.96 -38.88
C PRO A 4 28.76 32.68 -37.35
N CYS A 5 27.65 32.28 -36.70
CA CYS A 5 27.52 31.91 -35.25
C CYS A 5 27.41 33.12 -34.30
N LEU A 6 26.54 33.18 -33.29
CA LEU A 6 26.10 32.11 -32.40
C LEU A 6 24.58 32.16 -32.05
N TRP A 7 23.88 31.09 -32.42
CA TRP A 7 23.11 30.22 -31.51
C TRP A 7 22.08 30.89 -30.59
N ALA A 8 20.87 31.07 -31.13
CA ALA A 8 19.66 31.07 -30.32
C ALA A 8 19.47 29.66 -29.73
N VAL A 9 19.97 29.44 -28.52
CA VAL A 9 19.62 28.24 -27.73
C VAL A 9 18.16 28.41 -27.32
N LEU A 10 17.28 27.85 -28.14
CA LEU A 10 15.87 27.67 -27.84
C LEU A 10 15.79 26.66 -26.69
N SER A 11 15.71 27.18 -25.46
CA SER A 11 15.51 26.37 -24.25
C SER A 11 14.20 25.59 -24.38
N LEU A 12 14.32 24.33 -24.80
CA LEU A 12 13.23 23.37 -24.79
C LEU A 12 12.91 23.04 -23.33
N ALA A 13 12.00 23.83 -22.75
CA ALA A 13 11.43 23.56 -21.44
C ALA A 13 10.62 22.25 -21.53
N ALA A 14 11.27 21.13 -21.22
CA ALA A 14 10.61 19.86 -21.01
C ALA A 14 9.77 19.95 -19.74
N ALA A 15 8.50 20.30 -19.88
CA ALA A 15 7.51 20.19 -18.82
C ALA A 15 7.28 18.70 -18.53
N VAL A 16 8.04 18.14 -17.58
CA VAL A 16 7.74 16.84 -16.99
C VAL A 16 6.48 17.01 -16.16
N ALA A 17 5.32 16.79 -16.78
CA ALA A 17 4.04 16.71 -16.08
C ALA A 17 4.10 15.51 -15.14
N HIS A 18 4.38 15.77 -13.86
CA HIS A 18 4.24 14.76 -12.82
C HIS A 18 2.75 14.52 -12.67
N ALA A 19 2.28 13.36 -13.15
CA ALA A 19 0.94 12.89 -12.82
C ALA A 19 0.85 12.83 -11.29
N GLN A 20 0.00 13.67 -10.71
CA GLN A 20 -0.27 13.63 -9.28
C GLN A 20 -1.03 12.32 -9.03
N ASP A 21 -0.35 11.32 -8.47
CA ASP A 21 -1.01 10.09 -8.03
C ASP A 21 -2.11 10.47 -7.05
N ALA A 22 -3.36 10.27 -7.46
CA ALA A 22 -4.51 10.54 -6.61
C ALA A 22 -4.42 9.64 -5.38
N THR A 23 -4.50 10.23 -4.18
CA THR A 23 -4.49 9.48 -2.92
C THR A 23 -5.60 8.42 -2.96
N PRO A 24 -5.27 7.12 -2.82
CA PRO A 24 -6.25 6.05 -2.88
C PRO A 24 -7.35 6.29 -1.84
N GLN A 25 -8.60 6.34 -2.28
CA GLN A 25 -9.74 6.49 -1.38
C GLN A 25 -10.13 5.13 -0.81
N PRO A 26 -10.58 5.07 0.46
CA PRO A 26 -11.08 3.83 1.03
C PRO A 26 -12.30 3.34 0.25
N PRO A 27 -12.43 2.03 0.01
CA PRO A 27 -13.59 1.46 -0.64
C PRO A 27 -14.84 1.62 0.24
N ALA A 28 -16.00 1.86 -0.38
CA ALA A 28 -17.25 2.04 0.37
C ALA A 28 -17.74 0.74 1.02
N PHE A 29 -17.97 -0.31 0.24
CA PHE A 29 -18.52 -1.58 0.73
C PHE A 29 -17.69 -2.81 0.35
N ARG A 30 -17.15 -2.86 -0.86
CA ARG A 30 -16.36 -3.99 -1.37
C ARG A 30 -14.91 -3.56 -1.51
N LEU A 31 -13.98 -4.36 -1.00
CA LEU A 31 -12.54 -4.10 -1.10
C LEU A 31 -12.00 -4.09 -2.55
N GLY A 32 -12.78 -4.60 -3.50
CA GLY A 32 -12.34 -4.84 -4.87
C GLY A 32 -11.50 -6.11 -4.97
N ASP A 33 -10.75 -6.21 -6.06
CA ASP A 33 -10.01 -7.40 -6.50
C ASP A 33 -8.49 -7.18 -6.52
N THR A 34 -7.96 -6.19 -5.79
CA THR A 34 -6.52 -5.87 -5.75
C THR A 34 -5.67 -7.07 -5.35
N ALA A 35 -6.14 -7.86 -4.38
CA ALA A 35 -5.48 -9.07 -3.92
C ALA A 35 -6.50 -10.18 -3.68
N THR A 36 -6.08 -11.42 -3.87
CA THR A 36 -6.86 -12.62 -3.53
C THR A 36 -6.17 -13.34 -2.38
N PRO A 37 -6.81 -13.45 -1.20
CA PRO A 37 -6.32 -14.30 -0.12
C PRO A 37 -6.28 -15.76 -0.57
N LEU A 38 -5.21 -16.45 -0.21
CA LEU A 38 -4.98 -17.87 -0.51
C LEU A 38 -5.06 -18.71 0.78
N GLU A 39 -4.55 -18.17 1.89
CA GLU A 39 -4.52 -18.85 3.18
C GLU A 39 -4.59 -17.85 4.33
N TYR A 40 -5.18 -18.28 5.43
CA TYR A 40 -5.15 -17.59 6.71
C TYR A 40 -4.62 -18.54 7.78
N ALA A 41 -3.63 -18.08 8.54
CA ALA A 41 -3.22 -18.71 9.77
C ALA A 41 -3.40 -17.72 10.92
N LEU A 42 -4.11 -18.14 11.97
CA LEU A 42 -4.39 -17.33 13.14
C LEU A 42 -3.72 -17.97 14.36
N GLU A 43 -2.93 -17.18 15.06
CA GLU A 43 -2.34 -17.55 16.35
C GLU A 43 -2.88 -16.59 17.40
N LEU A 44 -3.78 -17.06 18.25
CA LEU A 44 -4.52 -16.22 19.21
C LEU A 44 -4.24 -16.67 20.64
N ALA A 45 -3.96 -15.72 21.51
CA ALA A 45 -3.94 -15.90 22.95
C ALA A 45 -5.30 -15.48 23.53
N ILE A 46 -6.06 -16.46 24.04
CA ILE A 46 -7.41 -16.26 24.55
C ILE A 46 -7.46 -16.69 26.03
N ASP A 47 -7.71 -15.72 26.92
CA ASP A 47 -8.09 -15.98 28.31
C ASP A 47 -9.60 -15.75 28.47
N PRO A 48 -10.40 -16.77 28.82
CA PRO A 48 -11.84 -16.60 29.05
C PRO A 48 -12.21 -15.61 30.16
N ARG A 49 -11.25 -15.21 31.01
CA ARG A 49 -11.45 -14.20 32.06
C ARG A 49 -11.13 -12.78 31.59
N ALA A 50 -10.47 -12.61 30.45
CA ALA A 50 -10.14 -11.32 29.88
C ALA A 50 -11.23 -10.83 28.91
N ALA A 51 -11.39 -9.51 28.79
CA ALA A 51 -12.33 -8.89 27.85
C ALA A 51 -11.76 -8.80 26.42
N GLU A 52 -10.45 -8.97 26.26
CA GLU A 52 -9.71 -8.82 25.00
C GLU A 52 -8.87 -10.07 24.73
N PHE A 53 -8.48 -10.24 23.48
CA PHE A 53 -7.51 -11.24 23.05
C PHE A 53 -6.40 -10.56 22.26
N SER A 54 -5.25 -11.21 22.18
CA SER A 54 -4.13 -10.78 21.34
C SER A 54 -3.70 -11.91 20.43
N GLY A 55 -2.90 -11.59 19.41
CA GLY A 55 -2.40 -12.59 18.49
C GLY A 55 -1.90 -12.04 17.18
N GLU A 56 -1.61 -12.95 16.26
CA GLU A 56 -1.14 -12.67 14.92
C GLU A 56 -2.06 -13.31 13.88
N ALA A 57 -2.35 -12.56 12.83
CA ALA A 57 -3.02 -13.07 11.64
C ALA A 57 -2.04 -13.03 10.46
N ARG A 58 -1.66 -14.21 9.96
CA ARG A 58 -0.86 -14.34 8.74
C ARG A 58 -1.79 -14.59 7.56
N ILE A 59 -1.69 -13.75 6.54
CA ILE A 59 -2.54 -13.81 5.35
C ILE A 59 -1.64 -14.04 4.14
N ALA A 60 -1.61 -15.27 3.62
CA ALA A 60 -0.98 -15.53 2.34
C ALA A 60 -1.92 -15.05 1.23
N MET A 61 -1.42 -14.24 0.30
CA MET A 61 -2.25 -13.66 -0.76
C MET A 61 -1.50 -13.55 -2.08
N ARG A 62 -2.25 -13.59 -3.18
CA ARG A 62 -1.80 -13.18 -4.50
C ARG A 62 -2.18 -11.73 -4.74
N ILE A 63 -1.23 -10.89 -5.11
CA ILE A 63 -1.49 -9.53 -5.59
C ILE A 63 -1.88 -9.62 -7.07
N ASN A 64 -3.11 -9.22 -7.42
CA ASN A 64 -3.64 -9.37 -8.77
C ASN A 64 -3.26 -8.19 -9.68
N ARG A 65 -3.05 -7.01 -9.09
CA ARG A 65 -2.58 -5.81 -9.79
C ARG A 65 -1.71 -4.96 -8.87
N TYR A 66 -0.83 -4.17 -9.48
CA TYR A 66 -0.05 -3.18 -8.74
C TYR A 66 -0.97 -2.19 -8.00
N ALA A 67 -0.68 -1.96 -6.72
CA ALA A 67 -1.38 -0.99 -5.90
C ALA A 67 -0.42 -0.49 -4.80
N SER A 68 -0.50 0.81 -4.50
CA SER A 68 0.24 1.43 -3.38
C SER A 68 -0.46 1.27 -2.03
N VAL A 69 -1.74 0.87 -2.04
CA VAL A 69 -2.55 0.64 -0.84
C VAL A 69 -3.29 -0.69 -0.97
N LEU A 70 -3.19 -1.51 0.08
CA LEU A 70 -3.97 -2.72 0.27
C LEU A 70 -5.04 -2.48 1.32
N TRP A 71 -6.31 -2.52 0.92
CA TRP A 71 -7.44 -2.37 1.84
C TRP A 71 -7.80 -3.71 2.47
N LEU A 72 -7.94 -3.72 3.79
CA LEU A 72 -8.36 -4.88 4.58
C LEU A 72 -9.49 -4.48 5.53
N ASN A 73 -10.34 -5.44 5.89
CA ASN A 73 -11.33 -5.23 6.94
C ASN A 73 -10.69 -5.39 8.32
N ALA A 74 -10.92 -4.43 9.21
CA ALA A 74 -10.52 -4.50 10.61
C ALA A 74 -11.59 -3.81 11.46
N THR A 75 -12.40 -4.59 12.16
CA THR A 75 -13.46 -4.08 13.04
C THR A 75 -13.18 -4.53 14.47
N GLY A 76 -13.07 -3.57 15.39
CA GLY A 76 -12.75 -3.88 16.79
C GLY A 76 -11.34 -4.44 17.00
N LEU A 77 -10.41 -4.17 16.07
CA LEU A 77 -9.02 -4.60 16.16
C LEU A 77 -8.11 -3.40 16.35
N THR A 78 -7.20 -3.51 17.31
CA THR A 78 -6.05 -2.61 17.44
C THR A 78 -4.87 -3.24 16.71
N ILE A 79 -4.37 -2.59 15.66
CA ILE A 79 -3.25 -3.10 14.87
C ILE A 79 -1.95 -2.55 15.44
N GLU A 80 -1.17 -3.38 16.12
CA GLU A 80 0.10 -2.98 16.73
C GLU A 80 1.21 -2.85 15.68
N SER A 81 1.27 -3.78 14.72
CA SER A 81 2.24 -3.74 13.64
C SER A 81 1.75 -4.53 12.43
N VAL A 82 2.34 -4.24 11.27
CA VAL A 82 2.12 -4.98 10.03
C VAL A 82 3.47 -5.19 9.36
N ARG A 83 3.68 -6.40 8.83
CA ARG A 83 4.80 -6.73 7.96
C ARG A 83 4.26 -7.40 6.71
N ILE A 84 4.85 -7.07 5.56
CA ILE A 84 4.64 -7.82 4.32
C ILE A 84 5.95 -8.49 3.94
N GLU A 85 5.89 -9.79 3.72
CA GLU A 85 7.00 -10.59 3.22
C GLU A 85 6.63 -11.11 1.82
N GLN A 86 7.53 -10.86 0.87
CA GLN A 86 7.43 -11.35 -0.49
C GLN A 86 8.70 -12.13 -0.81
N GLU A 87 8.55 -13.45 -0.89
CA GLU A 87 9.69 -14.38 -1.00
C GLU A 87 10.68 -14.12 0.15
N ASN A 88 11.91 -13.68 -0.15
CA ASN A 88 12.94 -13.37 0.84
C ASN A 88 13.08 -11.85 1.14
N ARG A 89 12.06 -11.05 0.81
CA ARG A 89 12.09 -9.59 1.00
C ARG A 89 10.98 -9.14 1.94
N THR A 90 11.35 -8.37 2.95
CA THR A 90 10.39 -7.60 3.73
C THR A 90 10.14 -6.26 3.05
N LEU A 91 8.89 -5.95 2.75
CA LEU A 91 8.50 -4.67 2.16
C LEU A 91 8.26 -3.64 3.27
N PRO A 92 8.79 -2.41 3.15
CA PRO A 92 8.45 -1.32 4.06
C PRO A 92 6.99 -0.95 3.85
N VAL A 93 6.21 -1.06 4.92
CA VAL A 93 4.77 -0.76 4.91
C VAL A 93 4.41 0.09 6.10
N SER A 94 3.39 0.93 5.93
CA SER A 94 2.77 1.69 7.01
C SER A 94 1.28 1.44 7.02
N VAL A 95 0.70 1.37 8.22
CA VAL A 95 -0.75 1.32 8.39
C VAL A 95 -1.28 2.73 8.15
N VAL A 96 -2.16 2.90 7.16
CA VAL A 96 -2.84 4.17 6.92
C VAL A 96 -4.11 4.17 7.76
N PRO A 97 -4.23 5.04 8.79
CA PRO A 97 -5.45 5.12 9.58
C PRO A 97 -6.58 5.65 8.70
N THR A 98 -7.62 4.85 8.50
CA THR A 98 -8.84 5.36 7.87
C THR A 98 -9.64 6.06 8.97
N ARG A 99 -9.67 7.40 8.97
CA ARG A 99 -10.60 8.12 9.85
C ARG A 99 -12.02 7.70 9.45
N ARG A 100 -12.78 7.18 10.41
CA ARG A 100 -14.24 7.06 10.26
C ARG A 100 -14.89 8.44 10.37
#